data_AF-A0A0K8UXT0-F1
#
_entry.id   AF-A0A0K8UXT0-F1
#
_cell.length_a   1.000
_cell.length_b   1.000
_cell.length_c   1.000
_cell.angle_alpha   90.00
_cell.angle_beta   90.00
_cell.angle_gamma   90.00
#
_symmetry.space_group_name_H-M   'P 1'
#
loop_
_entity.id
_entity.type
_entity.pdbx_description
1 polymer ?
#
loop_
_entity_poly.entity_id
_entity_poly.type
_entity_poly.pdbx_seq_one_letter_code
_entity_poly.pdbx_strand_id
1 'polypeptide(L)'
;MEHSNISQDPHCSKRTSSGTFKNRNELILQWLEKESEHEFSDMDDECNDPNFQPETALLDNDEDNEEQHATTSETQNICEEVNQHPTSDYYKGKKGFMWSARERPKTSRTASHNIIRLPGRLQTSTFEGYLQLWSKIFDESMLECLVQYTNQKLCNYRAKFNNTTKVELMDTYVTEMKAFIGLLYYTSVFKCNDADLRTIFATDGSGREIFRCGMSNFRFSSLVNCLRFDDSTTRAERLKEDQLAPISNFFNKFILNSQFQYTPGPYLCIDEMLLPFKGRCKFKIYMPQKPAQYGIKIMLLVDARTYYIYNAYIYHGKNSDGIGLNEQERKLAALTQSVVRLVKVVENSKRNITADNWFSYIPLMEALLKERLTYIGTLKKNKVEIPSSFLPCKTREVGSSMYGFTKEYTLLSYVPKKIKLFC
;
A
#
# COMPACT_ATOMS: atom_id res chain seq x y z
N MET A 1 68.17 45.03 -25.82
CA MET A 1 68.29 44.28 -24.57
C MET A 1 66.98 44.42 -23.82
N GLU A 2 66.36 43.28 -23.52
CA GLU A 2 65.26 43.03 -22.58
C GLU A 2 63.93 43.82 -22.74
N HIS A 3 63.01 43.22 -23.50
CA HIS A 3 61.58 43.34 -23.24
C HIS A 3 61.15 42.21 -22.30
N SER A 4 60.54 42.59 -21.18
CA SER A 4 60.00 41.71 -20.14
C SER A 4 58.74 40.99 -20.62
N ASN A 5 58.77 39.66 -20.61
CA ASN A 5 57.61 38.80 -20.78
C ASN A 5 56.82 38.71 -19.46
N ILE A 6 55.58 39.21 -19.45
CA ILE A 6 54.61 38.93 -18.40
C ILE A 6 53.86 37.65 -18.76
N SER A 7 54.04 36.62 -17.95
CA SER A 7 53.32 35.35 -17.96
C SER A 7 51.83 35.56 -17.62
N GLN A 8 50.91 35.07 -18.44
CA GLN A 8 49.46 35.08 -18.17
C GLN A 8 49.02 33.75 -17.53
N ASP A 9 48.26 33.89 -16.44
CA ASP A 9 47.68 32.88 -15.56
C ASP A 9 46.58 32.03 -16.27
N PRO A 10 46.51 30.68 -16.13
CA PRO A 10 45.62 29.84 -16.95
C PRO A 10 44.18 29.72 -16.42
N HIS A 11 43.77 30.51 -15.42
CA HIS A 11 42.43 30.45 -14.81
C HIS A 11 41.39 31.47 -15.33
N CYS A 12 41.64 32.15 -16.45
CA CYS A 12 40.66 33.11 -16.98
C CYS A 12 39.59 32.45 -17.86
N SER A 13 38.34 32.49 -17.40
CA SER A 13 37.15 32.12 -18.19
C SER A 13 37.07 32.93 -19.49
N LYS A 14 36.94 32.25 -20.64
CA LYS A 14 36.84 32.91 -21.95
C LYS A 14 35.44 33.51 -22.16
N ARG A 15 35.37 34.82 -22.39
CA ARG A 15 34.15 35.56 -22.79
C ARG A 15 33.73 35.20 -24.22
N THR A 16 32.42 35.14 -24.47
CA THR A 16 31.86 35.20 -25.83
C THR A 16 31.68 36.65 -26.28
N SER A 17 31.54 36.87 -27.58
CA SER A 17 31.37 38.18 -28.22
C SER A 17 30.13 38.97 -27.79
N SER A 18 29.21 38.37 -27.03
CA SER A 18 27.98 38.99 -26.51
C SER A 18 28.03 39.32 -25.01
N GLY A 19 29.15 39.12 -24.32
CA GLY A 19 29.34 39.61 -22.94
C GLY A 19 28.61 38.85 -21.83
N THR A 20 27.91 37.75 -22.12
CA THR A 20 27.28 36.90 -21.10
C THR A 20 28.21 35.77 -20.65
N PHE A 21 28.34 35.59 -19.32
CA PHE A 21 28.97 34.41 -18.74
C PHE A 21 28.11 33.19 -19.08
N LYS A 22 28.65 32.20 -19.77
CA LYS A 22 28.00 30.88 -19.81
C LYS A 22 27.98 30.35 -18.38
N ASN A 23 26.80 30.34 -17.75
CA ASN A 23 26.67 29.78 -16.43
C ASN A 23 27.01 28.29 -16.52
N ARG A 24 27.90 27.78 -15.67
CA ARG A 24 28.22 26.36 -15.63
C ARG A 24 26.95 25.52 -15.43
N ASN A 25 25.95 26.09 -14.76
CA ASN A 25 24.62 25.50 -14.61
C ASN A 25 23.82 25.49 -15.92
N GLU A 26 23.91 26.52 -16.77
CA GLU A 26 23.25 26.52 -18.10
C GLU A 26 23.87 25.49 -19.04
N LEU A 27 25.19 25.29 -18.99
CA LEU A 27 25.85 24.26 -19.78
C LEU A 27 25.45 22.85 -19.33
N ILE A 28 25.30 22.66 -18.02
CA ILE A 28 24.78 21.42 -17.42
C ILE A 28 23.31 21.22 -17.78
N LEU A 29 22.50 22.29 -17.80
CA LEU A 29 21.09 22.25 -18.20
C LEU A 29 20.93 21.93 -19.69
N GLN A 30 21.77 22.48 -20.57
CA GLN A 30 21.78 22.12 -22.00
C GLN A 30 22.22 20.67 -22.24
N TRP A 31 23.08 20.11 -21.39
CA TRP A 31 23.40 18.68 -21.42
C TRP A 31 22.20 17.83 -20.99
N LEU A 32 21.50 18.24 -19.93
CA LEU A 32 20.27 17.56 -19.47
C LEU A 32 19.11 17.68 -20.46
N GLU A 33 18.98 18.80 -21.18
CA GLU A 33 17.96 18.99 -22.22
C GLU A 33 18.26 18.15 -23.46
N LYS A 34 19.51 18.08 -23.91
CA LYS A 34 19.93 17.15 -24.98
C LYS A 34 19.80 15.67 -24.59
N GLU A 35 20.02 15.34 -23.32
CA GLU A 35 19.77 14.00 -22.77
C GLU A 35 18.29 13.76 -22.46
N SER A 36 17.42 14.79 -22.49
CA SER A 36 15.96 14.66 -22.35
C SER A 36 15.25 14.49 -23.69
N GLU A 37 15.85 14.98 -24.79
CA GLU A 37 15.38 14.73 -26.17
C GLU A 37 15.67 13.28 -26.62
N HIS A 38 16.69 12.65 -26.04
CA HIS A 38 16.67 11.20 -25.90
C HIS A 38 15.71 10.89 -24.77
N GLU A 39 14.50 10.44 -25.11
CA GLU A 39 13.57 9.86 -24.15
C GLU A 39 14.36 9.11 -23.07
N PHE A 40 14.19 9.51 -21.81
CA PHE A 40 14.62 8.78 -20.61
C PHE A 40 13.88 7.42 -20.58
N SER A 41 14.15 6.60 -21.59
CA SER A 41 13.74 5.23 -21.73
C SER A 41 14.72 4.45 -20.88
N ASP A 42 14.17 3.76 -19.89
CA ASP A 42 14.85 2.72 -19.13
C ASP A 42 15.26 1.58 -20.08
N MET A 43 16.29 1.80 -20.91
CA MET A 43 16.92 0.75 -21.72
C MET A 43 17.78 -0.20 -20.86
N ASP A 44 18.04 0.14 -19.59
CA ASP A 44 18.83 -0.72 -18.68
C ASP A 44 17.96 -1.58 -17.75
N ASP A 45 16.66 -1.30 -17.64
CA ASP A 45 15.66 -2.18 -17.01
C ASP A 45 14.68 -2.62 -18.11
N GLU A 46 15.22 -3.05 -19.26
CA GLU A 46 14.47 -3.82 -20.25
C GLU A 46 13.98 -5.12 -19.59
N CYS A 47 12.83 -5.05 -18.92
CA CYS A 47 11.85 -6.11 -19.05
C CYS A 47 11.30 -6.04 -20.48
N ASN A 48 12.14 -6.28 -21.49
CA ASN A 48 11.69 -6.72 -22.80
C ASN A 48 11.17 -8.14 -22.61
N ASP A 49 10.04 -8.24 -21.94
CA ASP A 49 9.17 -9.39 -21.94
C ASP A 49 8.23 -9.18 -23.13
N PRO A 50 8.49 -9.79 -24.31
CA PRO A 50 7.59 -9.70 -25.45
C PRO A 50 6.19 -10.27 -25.14
N ASN A 51 6.01 -10.90 -23.97
CA ASN A 51 4.75 -11.35 -23.40
C ASN A 51 4.25 -10.48 -22.23
N PHE A 52 4.64 -9.21 -22.12
CA PHE A 52 4.02 -8.28 -21.16
C PHE A 52 2.51 -8.14 -21.46
N GLN A 53 1.72 -8.99 -20.82
CA GLN A 53 0.30 -8.79 -20.65
C GLN A 53 0.11 -8.26 -19.22
N PRO A 54 -0.33 -7.01 -19.04
CA PRO A 54 -0.82 -6.61 -17.73
C PRO A 54 -1.91 -7.60 -17.32
N GLU A 55 -1.91 -8.04 -16.06
CA GLU A 55 -2.94 -8.94 -15.51
C GLU A 55 -4.28 -8.19 -15.34
N THR A 56 -4.63 -7.36 -16.32
CA THR A 56 -5.84 -6.54 -16.45
C THR A 56 -6.99 -7.30 -17.13
N ALA A 57 -6.86 -8.60 -17.40
CA ALA A 57 -7.80 -9.35 -18.23
C ALA A 57 -8.37 -10.65 -17.62
N LEU A 58 -8.18 -10.90 -16.31
CA LEU A 58 -8.70 -12.14 -15.69
C LEU A 58 -9.40 -11.94 -14.34
N LEU A 59 -9.75 -10.71 -13.99
CA LEU A 59 -10.68 -10.41 -12.89
C LEU A 59 -12.15 -10.41 -13.34
N ASP A 60 -12.42 -10.59 -14.63
CA ASP A 60 -13.79 -10.73 -15.19
C ASP A 60 -14.41 -12.13 -14.95
N ASN A 61 -13.64 -13.09 -14.42
CA ASN A 61 -14.12 -14.46 -14.17
C ASN A 61 -14.38 -14.79 -12.69
N ASP A 62 -14.29 -13.83 -11.78
CA ASP A 62 -15.01 -13.97 -10.52
C ASP A 62 -16.46 -13.58 -10.82
N GLU A 63 -17.39 -14.53 -10.74
CA GLU A 63 -18.85 -14.32 -10.88
C GLU A 63 -19.41 -13.18 -9.95
N ASP A 64 -18.58 -12.59 -9.09
CA ASP A 64 -18.88 -11.46 -8.21
C ASP A 64 -18.39 -10.09 -8.74
N ASN A 65 -17.67 -10.01 -9.87
CA ASN A 65 -17.09 -8.75 -10.40
C ASN A 65 -17.92 -8.08 -11.50
N GLU A 66 -18.79 -8.81 -12.21
CA GLU A 66 -19.65 -8.22 -13.26
C GLU A 66 -20.70 -7.23 -12.71
N GLU A 67 -21.00 -7.24 -11.40
CA GLU A 67 -22.02 -6.34 -10.83
C GLU A 67 -21.48 -4.96 -10.39
N GLN A 68 -20.17 -4.68 -10.48
CA GLN A 68 -19.67 -3.31 -10.24
C GLN A 68 -19.97 -2.35 -11.41
N HIS A 69 -20.35 -2.85 -12.59
CA HIS A 69 -20.67 -2.03 -13.75
C HIS A 69 -22.14 -1.53 -13.80
N ALA A 70 -22.96 -1.87 -12.81
CA ALA A 70 -24.35 -1.43 -12.72
C ALA A 70 -24.62 -0.60 -11.46
N THR A 71 -23.95 0.55 -11.30
CA THR A 71 -24.39 1.59 -10.32
C THR A 71 -25.13 2.77 -10.96
N THR A 72 -25.54 2.65 -12.23
CA THR A 72 -26.45 3.60 -12.89
C THR A 72 -27.72 2.97 -13.50
N SER A 73 -27.99 1.69 -13.23
CA SER A 73 -29.32 1.11 -13.48
C SER A 73 -29.85 0.52 -12.19
N GLU A 74 -30.75 1.25 -11.55
CA GLU A 74 -31.59 0.79 -10.45
C GLU A 74 -32.50 -0.34 -10.93
N THR A 75 -31.98 -1.55 -11.13
CA THR A 75 -32.84 -2.73 -11.24
C THR A 75 -33.20 -3.15 -9.82
N GLN A 76 -34.26 -2.52 -9.32
CA GLN A 76 -34.82 -2.70 -8.01
C GLN A 76 -35.31 -4.14 -7.83
N ASN A 77 -34.46 -5.05 -7.34
CA ASN A 77 -34.90 -6.32 -6.76
C ASN A 77 -35.59 -6.04 -5.41
N ILE A 78 -36.76 -5.40 -5.47
CA ILE A 78 -37.70 -5.28 -4.36
C ILE A 78 -38.36 -6.64 -4.22
N CYS A 79 -38.34 -7.22 -3.03
CA CYS A 79 -39.20 -8.37 -2.78
C CYS A 79 -40.66 -7.90 -2.84
N GLU A 80 -41.42 -8.42 -3.79
CA GLU A 80 -42.88 -8.35 -3.76
C GLU A 80 -43.39 -9.31 -2.69
N GLU A 81 -44.39 -8.82 -1.94
CA GLU A 81 -45.03 -9.40 -0.75
C GLU A 81 -44.66 -10.86 -0.43
N VAL A 82 -43.69 -11.03 0.47
CA VAL A 82 -43.65 -12.25 1.28
C VAL A 82 -44.57 -12.01 2.47
N ASN A 83 -45.84 -12.40 2.31
CA ASN A 83 -46.76 -12.65 3.42
C ASN A 83 -46.20 -13.82 4.26
N GLN A 84 -45.18 -13.53 5.06
CA GLN A 84 -44.74 -14.37 6.17
C GLN A 84 -44.93 -13.54 7.43
N HIS A 85 -46.16 -13.55 7.94
CA HIS A 85 -46.35 -13.44 9.38
C HIS A 85 -45.38 -14.44 10.05
N PRO A 86 -44.63 -14.04 11.11
CA PRO A 86 -43.65 -14.91 11.75
C PRO A 86 -44.38 -15.98 12.56
N THR A 87 -44.85 -17.03 11.89
CA THR A 87 -45.34 -18.26 12.54
C THR A 87 -44.20 -19.19 12.93
N SER A 88 -42.96 -18.87 12.53
CA SER A 88 -41.74 -19.64 12.77
C SER A 88 -40.76 -18.83 13.61
N ASP A 89 -40.23 -19.41 14.70
CA ASP A 89 -39.13 -18.88 15.51
C ASP A 89 -37.78 -18.77 14.75
N TYR A 90 -37.80 -18.98 13.44
CA TYR A 90 -36.64 -19.05 12.56
C TYR A 90 -36.86 -18.37 11.21
N TYR A 91 -35.78 -17.78 10.68
CA TYR A 91 -35.66 -17.29 9.31
C TYR A 91 -34.79 -18.23 8.48
N LYS A 92 -35.22 -18.52 7.26
CA LYS A 92 -34.51 -19.43 6.34
C LYS A 92 -33.81 -18.64 5.23
N GLY A 93 -32.50 -18.79 5.13
CA GLY A 93 -31.68 -18.33 4.01
C GLY A 93 -31.76 -19.30 2.82
N LYS A 94 -31.14 -18.90 1.71
CA LYS A 94 -30.95 -19.81 0.56
C LYS A 94 -30.04 -20.98 0.97
N LYS A 95 -30.12 -22.09 0.25
CA LYS A 95 -29.39 -23.35 0.55
C LYS A 95 -29.62 -23.93 1.97
N GLY A 96 -30.69 -23.51 2.65
CA GLY A 96 -31.11 -24.09 3.92
C GLY A 96 -30.39 -23.57 5.17
N PHE A 97 -29.64 -22.47 5.07
CA PHE A 97 -29.06 -21.82 6.25
C PHE A 97 -30.18 -21.27 7.16
N MET A 98 -30.12 -21.53 8.47
CA MET A 98 -31.19 -21.19 9.42
C MET A 98 -30.71 -20.19 10.46
N TRP A 99 -31.50 -19.12 10.65
CA TRP A 99 -31.32 -18.14 11.71
C TRP A 99 -32.49 -18.24 12.68
N SER A 100 -32.24 -18.15 13.98
CA SER A 100 -33.31 -17.98 14.97
C SER A 100 -33.70 -16.51 15.06
N ALA A 101 -34.99 -16.24 15.20
CA ALA A 101 -35.52 -14.91 15.48
C ALA A 101 -35.33 -14.48 16.94
N ARG A 102 -35.10 -15.43 17.85
CA ARG A 102 -34.91 -15.17 19.27
C ARG A 102 -33.43 -15.23 19.62
N GLU A 103 -32.96 -14.22 20.35
CA GLU A 103 -31.65 -14.28 20.97
C GLU A 103 -31.62 -15.48 21.94
N ARG A 104 -30.50 -16.19 21.98
CA ARG A 104 -30.33 -17.26 22.98
C ARG A 104 -30.40 -16.64 24.38
N PRO A 105 -31.00 -17.33 25.36
CA PRO A 105 -30.96 -16.87 26.75
C PRO A 105 -29.51 -16.60 27.15
N LYS A 106 -29.23 -15.39 27.65
CA LYS A 106 -27.89 -15.00 28.05
C LYS A 106 -27.43 -15.94 29.16
N THR A 107 -26.39 -16.72 28.90
CA THR A 107 -25.68 -17.41 29.98
C THR A 107 -25.01 -16.33 30.84
N SER A 108 -24.90 -16.55 32.15
CA SER A 108 -24.34 -15.55 33.07
C SER A 108 -22.85 -15.21 32.83
N ARG A 109 -22.19 -15.90 31.90
CA ARG A 109 -20.77 -15.77 31.58
C ARG A 109 -20.55 -15.33 30.14
N THR A 110 -19.78 -14.25 29.96
CA THR A 110 -19.28 -13.81 28.65
C THR A 110 -18.48 -14.92 27.97
N ALA A 111 -18.73 -15.17 26.69
CA ALA A 111 -18.02 -16.19 25.92
C ALA A 111 -16.50 -15.92 25.91
N SER A 112 -15.69 -16.99 25.96
CA SER A 112 -14.23 -16.89 26.11
C SER A 112 -13.54 -16.12 24.98
N HIS A 113 -14.11 -16.14 23.77
CA HIS A 113 -13.64 -15.41 22.59
C HIS A 113 -13.97 -13.91 22.65
N ASN A 114 -14.95 -13.50 23.45
CA ASN A 114 -15.30 -12.08 23.67
C ASN A 114 -14.52 -11.44 24.83
N ILE A 115 -13.72 -12.22 25.57
CA ILE A 115 -12.88 -11.73 26.65
C ILE A 115 -11.49 -11.44 26.10
N ILE A 116 -11.26 -10.19 25.70
CA ILE A 116 -9.97 -9.73 25.19
C ILE A 116 -9.04 -9.47 26.37
N ARG A 117 -7.92 -10.20 26.41
CA ARG A 117 -6.80 -9.91 27.31
C ARG A 117 -5.63 -9.55 26.43
N LEU A 118 -5.43 -8.25 26.24
CA LEU A 118 -4.27 -7.79 25.48
C LEU A 118 -3.00 -8.18 26.24
N PRO A 119 -1.96 -8.67 25.55
CA PRO A 119 -0.65 -8.76 26.18
C PRO A 119 -0.29 -7.38 26.73
N GLY A 120 0.38 -7.34 27.88
CA GLY A 120 0.92 -6.09 28.41
C GLY A 120 1.70 -5.36 27.31
N ARG A 121 1.67 -4.03 27.32
CA ARG A 121 2.41 -3.21 26.34
C ARG A 121 3.83 -3.78 26.26
N LEU A 122 4.31 -4.05 25.05
CA LEU A 122 5.74 -4.38 24.84
C LEU A 122 6.57 -3.37 25.66
N GLN A 123 7.59 -3.86 26.38
CA GLN A 123 8.53 -2.97 27.05
C GLN A 123 9.14 -2.06 25.98
N THR A 124 8.56 -0.87 25.86
CA THR A 124 9.03 0.15 24.94
C THR A 124 10.10 0.88 25.72
N SER A 125 11.31 0.88 25.18
CA SER A 125 12.37 1.75 25.69
C SER A 125 11.82 3.17 25.69
N THR A 126 12.13 3.95 26.73
CA THR A 126 11.92 5.40 26.66
C THR A 126 12.74 5.92 25.50
N PHE A 127 12.10 6.65 24.58
CA PHE A 127 12.77 7.23 23.42
C PHE A 127 12.99 8.72 23.64
N GLU A 128 14.19 9.20 23.35
CA GLU A 128 14.50 10.62 23.35
C GLU A 128 14.40 11.14 21.91
N GLY A 129 13.24 11.70 21.57
CA GLY A 129 13.02 12.43 20.32
C GLY A 129 12.53 11.60 19.12
N TYR A 130 12.05 12.31 18.09
CA TYR A 130 11.40 11.71 16.92
C TYR A 130 12.34 10.87 16.04
N LEU A 131 13.64 11.20 16.01
CA LEU A 131 14.61 10.48 15.19
C LEU A 131 14.87 9.06 15.73
N GLN A 132 14.93 8.90 17.06
CA GLN A 132 15.09 7.57 17.66
C GLN A 132 13.89 6.68 17.35
N LEU A 133 12.67 7.22 17.38
CA LEU A 133 11.46 6.50 16.98
C LEU A 133 11.50 6.13 15.50
N TRP A 134 11.88 7.06 14.62
CA TRP A 134 12.02 6.81 13.19
C TRP A 134 13.01 5.68 12.90
N SER A 135 14.14 5.66 13.59
CA SER A 135 15.17 4.60 13.46
C SER A 135 14.74 3.23 13.96
N LYS A 136 13.59 3.12 14.64
CA LYS A 136 13.00 1.81 14.98
C LYS A 136 12.22 1.19 13.83
N ILE A 137 11.73 2.01 12.91
CA ILE A 137 11.02 1.58 11.70
C ILE A 137 12.01 1.45 10.53
N PHE A 138 12.82 2.49 10.31
CA PHE A 138 13.94 2.49 9.36
C PHE A 138 15.26 2.27 10.11
N ASP A 139 15.57 1.01 10.37
CA ASP A 139 16.78 0.67 11.11
C ASP A 139 18.06 0.84 10.27
N GLU A 140 19.20 0.72 10.95
CA GLU A 140 20.52 0.88 10.33
C GLU A 140 20.75 -0.11 9.18
N SER A 141 20.33 -1.37 9.34
CA SER A 141 20.47 -2.39 8.29
C SER A 141 19.69 -2.05 7.02
N MET A 142 18.51 -1.44 7.15
CA MET A 142 17.73 -0.96 6.01
C MET A 142 18.45 0.19 5.29
N LEU A 143 19.09 1.09 6.02
CA LEU A 143 19.85 2.21 5.44
C LEU A 143 21.14 1.73 4.76
N GLU A 144 21.84 0.79 5.36
CA GLU A 144 23.01 0.15 4.76
C GLU A 144 22.65 -0.57 3.47
N CYS A 145 21.52 -1.29 3.46
CA CYS A 145 20.96 -1.92 2.26
C CYS A 145 20.71 -0.90 1.14
N LEU A 146 20.04 0.23 1.45
CA LEU A 146 19.83 1.31 0.47
C LEU A 146 21.16 1.84 -0.06
N VAL A 147 22.12 2.13 0.82
CA VAL A 147 23.43 2.67 0.44
C VAL A 147 24.17 1.70 -0.48
N GLN A 148 24.26 0.43 -0.09
CA GLN A 148 24.97 -0.61 -0.83
C GLN A 148 24.45 -0.73 -2.27
N TYR A 149 23.13 -0.91 -2.42
CA TYR A 149 22.54 -1.18 -3.73
C TYR A 149 22.36 0.09 -4.58
N THR A 150 22.18 1.25 -3.95
CA THR A 150 22.24 2.53 -4.65
C THR A 150 23.64 2.80 -5.19
N ASN A 151 24.70 2.47 -4.44
CA ASN A 151 26.09 2.59 -4.91
C ASN A 151 26.39 1.65 -6.07
N GLN A 152 25.85 0.43 -6.04
CA GLN A 152 25.93 -0.50 -7.17
C GLN A 152 25.33 0.12 -8.45
N LYS A 153 24.14 0.74 -8.36
CA LYS A 153 23.53 1.43 -9.51
C LYS A 153 24.27 2.71 -9.90
N LEU A 154 24.76 3.49 -8.93
CA LEU A 154 25.55 4.71 -9.17
C LEU A 154 26.83 4.42 -9.95
N CYS A 155 27.52 3.29 -9.68
CA CYS A 155 28.69 2.87 -10.43
C CYS A 155 28.37 2.71 -11.92
N ASN A 156 27.29 2.00 -12.24
CA ASN A 156 26.82 1.81 -13.62
C ASN A 156 26.32 3.12 -14.25
N TYR A 157 25.61 3.94 -13.48
CA TYR A 157 25.09 5.24 -13.93
C TYR A 157 26.22 6.21 -14.27
N ARG A 158 27.28 6.26 -13.45
CA ARG A 158 28.46 7.10 -13.65
C ARG A 158 29.18 6.78 -14.97
N ALA A 159 29.22 5.50 -15.37
CA ALA A 159 29.87 5.07 -16.60
C ALA A 159 29.24 5.67 -17.88
N LYS A 160 28.00 6.18 -17.79
CA LYS A 160 27.32 6.85 -18.91
C LYS A 160 27.81 8.27 -19.17
N PHE A 161 28.57 8.87 -18.23
CA PHE A 161 29.02 10.24 -18.33
C PHE A 161 30.49 10.33 -18.76
N ASN A 162 30.80 11.28 -19.64
CA ASN A 162 32.18 11.57 -20.06
C ASN A 162 33.08 11.96 -18.88
N ASN A 163 32.53 12.66 -17.89
CA ASN A 163 33.24 13.02 -16.67
C ASN A 163 32.72 12.18 -15.49
N THR A 164 33.39 11.07 -15.26
CA THR A 164 33.08 10.13 -14.18
C THR A 164 33.51 10.63 -12.80
N THR A 165 34.33 11.69 -12.70
CA THR A 165 34.83 12.21 -11.41
C THR A 165 33.96 13.32 -10.82
N LYS A 166 32.78 13.58 -11.42
CA LYS A 166 31.79 14.51 -10.85
C LYS A 166 31.36 14.05 -9.46
N VAL A 167 31.45 14.95 -8.47
CA VAL A 167 31.12 14.68 -7.07
C VAL A 167 29.68 14.19 -6.91
N GLU A 168 28.77 14.69 -7.74
CA GLU A 168 27.35 14.36 -7.68
C GLU A 168 27.04 12.93 -8.15
N LEU A 169 27.98 12.30 -8.86
CA LEU A 169 27.90 10.91 -9.30
C LEU A 169 28.60 9.96 -8.33
N MET A 170 29.25 10.47 -7.29
CA MET A 170 30.00 9.67 -6.30
C MET A 170 29.09 8.80 -5.45
N ASP A 171 29.69 7.81 -4.81
CA ASP A 171 28.99 6.88 -3.92
C ASP A 171 28.34 7.63 -2.75
N THR A 172 27.14 7.20 -2.38
CA THR A 172 26.41 7.69 -1.21
C THR A 172 26.84 6.93 0.05
N TYR A 173 26.49 7.49 1.21
CA TYR A 173 26.69 6.91 2.53
C TYR A 173 25.46 7.17 3.41
N VAL A 174 25.40 6.56 4.59
CA VAL A 174 24.19 6.54 5.44
C VAL A 174 23.69 7.95 5.79
N THR A 175 24.58 8.86 6.14
CA THR A 175 24.19 10.25 6.49
C THR A 175 23.60 11.00 5.29
N GLU A 176 24.17 10.85 4.10
CA GLU A 176 23.62 11.45 2.88
C GLU A 176 22.26 10.81 2.52
N MET A 177 22.12 9.49 2.65
CA MET A 177 20.84 8.80 2.43
C MET A 177 19.76 9.28 3.39
N LYS A 178 20.09 9.52 4.67
CA LYS A 178 19.16 10.15 5.62
C LYS A 178 18.77 11.57 5.20
N ALA A 179 19.71 12.37 4.72
CA ALA A 179 19.43 13.71 4.21
C ALA A 179 18.51 13.66 2.97
N PHE A 180 18.77 12.73 2.05
CA PHE A 180 17.93 12.48 0.87
C PHE A 180 16.48 12.12 1.26
N ILE A 181 16.30 11.16 2.17
CA ILE A 181 14.98 10.78 2.69
C ILE A 181 14.31 11.97 3.40
N GLY A 182 15.07 12.75 4.17
CA GLY A 182 14.59 13.98 4.79
C GLY A 182 14.04 14.99 3.77
N LEU A 183 14.72 15.17 2.64
CA LEU A 183 14.23 16.02 1.55
C LEU A 183 12.96 15.45 0.89
N LEU A 184 12.83 14.13 0.77
CA LEU A 184 11.58 13.48 0.32
C LEU A 184 10.42 13.74 1.29
N TYR A 185 10.67 13.78 2.61
CA TYR A 185 9.64 14.21 3.56
C TYR A 185 9.30 15.69 3.40
N TYR A 186 10.28 16.55 3.15
CA TYR A 186 10.01 17.97 2.90
C TYR A 186 9.18 18.21 1.64
N THR A 187 9.31 17.40 0.58
CA THR A 187 8.40 17.54 -0.58
C THR A 187 6.94 17.35 -0.19
N SER A 188 6.68 16.46 0.76
CA SER A 188 5.34 16.18 1.28
C SER A 188 4.85 17.29 2.23
N VAL A 189 5.71 17.75 3.14
CA VAL A 189 5.40 18.87 4.06
C VAL A 189 5.05 20.14 3.29
N PHE A 190 5.80 20.43 2.23
CA PHE A 190 5.57 21.60 1.39
C PHE A 190 4.53 21.38 0.28
N LYS A 191 3.96 20.17 0.16
CA LYS A 191 3.02 19.78 -0.90
C LYS A 191 3.55 20.10 -2.30
N CYS A 192 4.83 19.82 -2.53
CA CYS A 192 5.52 20.02 -3.81
C CYS A 192 6.03 18.69 -4.39
N ASN A 193 5.38 17.58 -4.06
CA ASN A 193 5.67 16.24 -4.58
C ASN A 193 5.50 16.14 -6.10
N ASP A 194 4.61 16.94 -6.69
CA ASP A 194 4.37 16.98 -8.14
C ASP A 194 5.05 18.18 -8.83
N ALA A 195 5.84 18.96 -8.09
CA ALA A 195 6.52 20.13 -8.63
C ALA A 195 7.82 19.73 -9.32
N ASP A 196 8.16 20.46 -10.39
CA ASP A 196 9.43 20.29 -11.09
C ASP A 196 10.61 20.59 -10.15
N LEU A 197 11.65 19.76 -10.22
CA LEU A 197 12.85 19.93 -9.41
C LEU A 197 13.53 21.28 -9.66
N ARG A 198 13.45 21.84 -10.89
CA ARG A 198 13.97 23.18 -11.21
C ARG A 198 13.31 24.25 -10.35
N THR A 199 12.00 24.14 -10.11
CA THR A 199 11.25 25.07 -9.25
C THR A 199 11.63 24.85 -7.79
N ILE A 200 11.70 23.60 -7.34
CA ILE A 200 12.07 23.28 -5.94
C ILE A 200 13.48 23.80 -5.62
N PHE A 201 14.43 23.67 -6.55
CA PHE A 201 15.83 24.05 -6.39
C PHE A 201 16.15 25.45 -6.97
N ALA A 202 15.17 26.26 -7.39
CA ALA A 202 15.38 27.56 -8.03
C ALA A 202 16.13 28.57 -7.15
N THR A 203 17.09 29.30 -7.71
CA THR A 203 17.97 30.24 -6.98
C THR A 203 17.53 31.70 -7.06
N ASP A 204 16.44 31.99 -7.78
CA ASP A 204 15.86 33.31 -8.01
C ASP A 204 14.96 33.81 -6.86
N GLY A 205 14.97 33.12 -5.73
CA GLY A 205 14.10 33.38 -4.58
C GLY A 205 12.76 32.64 -4.60
N SER A 206 12.41 31.96 -5.70
CA SER A 206 11.18 31.14 -5.79
C SER A 206 11.35 29.72 -5.23
N GLY A 207 12.58 29.21 -5.20
CA GLY A 207 12.89 27.86 -4.74
C GLY A 207 13.00 27.74 -3.21
N ARG A 208 13.13 26.51 -2.73
CA ARG A 208 13.16 26.17 -1.31
C ARG A 208 14.60 25.98 -0.84
N GLU A 209 15.09 26.91 -0.01
CA GLU A 209 16.48 26.93 0.45
C GLU A 209 16.93 25.63 1.11
N ILE A 210 16.07 25.00 1.92
CA ILE A 210 16.39 23.75 2.63
C ILE A 210 16.84 22.62 1.69
N PHE A 211 16.33 22.57 0.47
CA PHE A 211 16.74 21.58 -0.52
C PHE A 211 18.17 21.83 -0.98
N ARG A 212 18.52 23.08 -1.29
CA ARG A 212 19.88 23.48 -1.71
C ARG A 212 20.89 23.44 -0.56
N CYS A 213 20.45 23.66 0.67
CA CYS A 213 21.27 23.47 1.86
C CYS A 213 21.55 21.99 2.14
N GLY A 214 20.63 21.09 1.76
CA GLY A 214 20.80 19.64 1.90
C GLY A 214 21.71 19.03 0.83
N MET A 215 21.42 19.27 -0.45
CA MET A 215 22.23 18.79 -1.57
C MET A 215 21.96 19.60 -2.86
N SER A 216 22.77 19.41 -3.90
CA SER A 216 22.52 20.04 -5.20
C SER A 216 21.35 19.38 -5.93
N ASN A 217 20.68 20.12 -6.83
CA ASN A 217 19.62 19.59 -7.70
C ASN A 217 20.10 18.34 -8.46
N PHE A 218 21.31 18.42 -9.04
CA PHE A 218 21.86 17.32 -9.82
C PHE A 218 22.18 16.09 -8.95
N ARG A 219 22.64 16.26 -7.70
CA ARG A 219 22.84 15.15 -6.76
C ARG A 219 21.51 14.51 -6.37
N PHE A 220 20.50 15.33 -6.04
CA PHE A 220 19.17 14.83 -5.71
C PHE A 220 18.58 14.00 -6.85
N SER A 221 18.64 14.50 -8.09
CA SER A 221 18.20 13.77 -9.28
C SER A 221 18.97 12.47 -9.51
N SER A 222 20.30 12.49 -9.30
CA SER A 222 21.13 11.28 -9.42
C SER A 222 20.70 10.20 -8.41
N LEU A 223 20.42 10.60 -7.16
CA LEU A 223 19.94 9.68 -6.12
C LEU A 223 18.52 9.15 -6.40
N VAL A 224 17.60 10.00 -6.88
CA VAL A 224 16.26 9.55 -7.30
C VAL A 224 16.36 8.46 -8.37
N ASN A 225 17.22 8.65 -9.37
CA ASN A 225 17.38 7.69 -10.48
C ASN A 225 18.09 6.39 -10.06
N CYS A 226 19.03 6.49 -9.11
CA CYS A 226 19.87 5.37 -8.72
C CYS A 226 19.40 4.61 -7.49
N LEU A 227 18.36 5.07 -6.80
CA LEU A 227 17.83 4.40 -5.61
C LEU A 227 17.49 2.93 -5.92
N ARG A 228 18.03 2.00 -5.14
CA ARG A 228 17.77 0.56 -5.25
C ARG A 228 17.63 -0.07 -3.86
N PHE A 229 16.86 -1.16 -3.79
CA PHE A 229 16.49 -1.84 -2.54
C PHE A 229 16.95 -3.30 -2.49
N ASP A 230 17.66 -3.76 -3.52
CA ASP A 230 18.10 -5.14 -3.67
C ASP A 230 19.36 -5.26 -4.55
N ASP A 231 20.01 -6.41 -4.48
CA ASP A 231 21.15 -6.73 -5.33
C ASP A 231 20.69 -7.09 -6.75
N SER A 232 21.08 -6.28 -7.73
CA SER A 232 20.75 -6.52 -9.12
C SER A 232 21.38 -7.79 -9.70
N THR A 233 22.51 -8.26 -9.16
CA THR A 233 23.23 -9.44 -9.69
C THR A 233 22.50 -10.75 -9.44
N THR A 234 21.74 -10.83 -8.34
CA THR A 234 20.98 -12.02 -7.94
C THR A 234 19.50 -11.93 -8.31
N ARG A 235 19.04 -10.75 -8.77
CA ARG A 235 17.62 -10.45 -9.00
C ARG A 235 16.98 -11.41 -10.01
N ALA A 236 17.67 -11.75 -11.10
CA ALA A 236 17.13 -12.62 -12.13
C ALA A 236 16.78 -14.02 -11.62
N GLU A 237 17.60 -14.58 -10.73
CA GLU A 237 17.32 -15.86 -10.06
C GLU A 237 16.17 -15.71 -9.05
N ARG A 238 16.18 -14.66 -8.22
CA ARG A 238 15.14 -14.42 -7.22
C ARG A 238 13.76 -14.19 -7.85
N LEU A 239 13.68 -13.55 -9.01
CA LEU A 239 12.43 -13.32 -9.73
C LEU A 239 11.70 -14.61 -10.14
N LYS A 240 12.39 -15.76 -10.18
CA LYS A 240 11.76 -17.06 -10.45
C LYS A 240 10.81 -17.50 -9.33
N GLU A 241 11.09 -17.06 -8.11
CA GLU A 241 10.32 -17.44 -6.91
C GLU A 241 9.57 -16.25 -6.30
N ASP A 242 10.13 -15.04 -6.42
CA ASP A 242 9.62 -13.81 -5.82
C ASP A 242 9.49 -12.70 -6.87
N GLN A 243 8.27 -12.47 -7.34
CA GLN A 243 7.97 -11.41 -8.30
C GLN A 243 8.21 -9.99 -7.74
N LEU A 244 8.33 -9.85 -6.42
CA LEU A 244 8.66 -8.61 -5.74
C LEU A 244 10.14 -8.53 -5.35
N ALA A 245 11.00 -9.40 -5.88
CA ALA A 245 12.45 -9.43 -5.63
C ALA A 245 13.12 -8.03 -5.58
N PRO A 246 12.74 -7.03 -6.42
CA PRO A 246 13.31 -5.69 -6.34
C PRO A 246 13.07 -4.92 -5.03
N ILE A 247 12.10 -5.32 -4.19
CA ILE A 247 11.67 -4.57 -3.01
C ILE A 247 11.28 -5.44 -1.81
N SER A 248 10.99 -6.73 -2.01
CA SER A 248 10.38 -7.64 -1.04
C SER A 248 11.14 -7.68 0.29
N ASN A 249 12.47 -7.84 0.26
CA ASN A 249 13.30 -7.88 1.46
C ASN A 249 13.18 -6.59 2.27
N PHE A 250 13.26 -5.43 1.61
CA PHE A 250 13.16 -4.13 2.25
C PHE A 250 11.75 -3.89 2.82
N PHE A 251 10.71 -4.21 2.05
CA PHE A 251 9.32 -4.08 2.48
C PHE A 251 8.99 -5.00 3.66
N ASN A 252 9.41 -6.27 3.61
CA ASN A 252 9.19 -7.22 4.69
C ASN A 252 9.91 -6.78 5.96
N LYS A 253 11.14 -6.25 5.85
CA LYS A 253 11.88 -5.70 6.99
C LYS A 253 11.17 -4.50 7.62
N PHE A 254 10.64 -3.59 6.80
CA PHE A 254 9.81 -2.47 7.27
C PHE A 254 8.59 -2.95 8.06
N ILE A 255 7.87 -3.94 7.55
CA ILE A 255 6.68 -4.49 8.22
C ILE A 255 7.04 -5.24 9.52
N LEU A 256 8.12 -6.02 9.53
CA LEU A 256 8.63 -6.68 10.74
C LEU A 256 9.00 -5.67 11.83
N ASN A 257 9.68 -4.58 11.45
CA ASN A 257 9.99 -3.49 12.36
C ASN A 257 8.70 -2.84 12.90
N SER A 258 7.70 -2.61 12.04
CA SER A 258 6.40 -2.09 12.46
C SER A 258 5.73 -2.97 13.52
N GLN A 259 5.72 -4.29 13.31
CA GLN A 259 5.14 -5.26 14.25
C GLN A 259 5.89 -5.32 15.57
N PHE A 260 7.22 -5.23 15.52
CA PHE A 260 8.06 -5.30 16.71
C PHE A 260 7.92 -4.07 17.62
N GLN A 261 7.59 -2.90 17.07
CA GLN A 261 7.50 -1.64 17.83
C GLN A 261 6.12 -1.35 18.40
N TYR A 262 5.09 -2.10 18.00
CA TYR A 262 3.71 -1.76 18.34
C TYR A 262 2.91 -2.97 18.80
N THR A 263 2.12 -2.80 19.87
CA THR A 263 1.12 -3.78 20.26
C THR A 263 -0.26 -3.25 19.88
N PRO A 264 -0.96 -3.86 18.91
CA PRO A 264 -2.26 -3.37 18.50
C PRO A 264 -3.30 -3.51 19.58
N GLY A 265 -4.26 -2.58 19.56
CA GLY A 265 -5.44 -2.60 20.40
C GLY A 265 -6.37 -3.80 20.13
N PRO A 266 -7.56 -3.78 20.74
CA PRO A 266 -8.52 -4.88 20.61
C PRO A 266 -9.21 -4.95 19.25
N TYR A 267 -9.22 -3.85 18.49
CA TYR A 267 -9.94 -3.72 17.22
C TYR A 267 -8.95 -3.43 16.10
N LEU A 268 -9.00 -4.25 15.06
CA LEU A 268 -8.17 -4.13 13.86
C LEU A 268 -9.07 -4.03 12.62
N CYS A 269 -8.61 -3.29 11.63
CA CYS A 269 -9.27 -3.15 10.34
C CYS A 269 -8.42 -3.73 9.22
N ILE A 270 -9.05 -4.39 8.26
CA ILE A 270 -8.44 -4.81 7.00
C ILE A 270 -9.01 -3.96 5.88
N ASP A 271 -8.13 -3.41 5.06
CA ASP A 271 -8.48 -2.56 3.93
C ASP A 271 -7.39 -2.64 2.84
N GLU A 272 -7.69 -2.10 1.66
CA GLU A 272 -6.75 -1.95 0.57
C GLU A 272 -6.39 -0.49 0.28
N MET A 273 -5.09 -0.25 0.14
CA MET A 273 -4.54 1.00 -0.34
C MET A 273 -4.08 0.84 -1.79
N LEU A 274 -4.39 1.82 -2.62
CA LEU A 274 -3.89 1.91 -3.99
C LEU A 274 -2.83 3.01 -4.07
N LEU A 275 -1.57 2.61 -4.29
CA LEU A 275 -0.47 3.54 -4.54
C LEU A 275 -0.50 3.96 -6.01
N PRO A 276 -0.80 5.23 -6.35
CA PRO A 276 -0.94 5.66 -7.74
C PRO A 276 0.33 5.41 -8.55
N PHE A 277 0.20 4.67 -9.65
CA PHE A 277 1.34 4.36 -10.52
C PHE A 277 0.86 4.08 -11.94
N LYS A 278 1.43 4.82 -12.91
CA LYS A 278 1.07 4.69 -14.33
C LYS A 278 2.12 3.99 -15.19
N GLY A 279 3.34 3.80 -14.67
CA GLY A 279 4.43 3.16 -15.39
C GLY A 279 4.18 1.68 -15.72
N ARG A 280 5.17 1.05 -16.35
CA ARG A 280 5.16 -0.39 -16.64
C ARG A 280 5.41 -1.15 -15.34
N CYS A 281 4.47 -1.99 -14.94
CA CYS A 281 4.58 -2.87 -13.78
C CYS A 281 3.65 -4.06 -14.01
N LYS A 282 4.15 -5.29 -13.78
CA LYS A 282 3.42 -6.54 -14.05
C LYS A 282 2.14 -6.68 -13.21
N PHE A 283 2.13 -6.09 -12.02
CA PHE A 283 1.05 -6.18 -11.04
C PHE A 283 0.31 -4.85 -10.80
N LYS A 284 0.33 -3.95 -11.79
CA LYS A 284 -0.50 -2.75 -11.76
C LYS A 284 -1.98 -3.14 -11.89
N ILE A 285 -2.82 -2.60 -11.00
CA ILE A 285 -4.26 -2.87 -10.96
C ILE A 285 -5.03 -1.61 -11.35
N TYR A 286 -6.20 -1.82 -11.96
CA TYR A 286 -7.22 -0.81 -12.18
C TYR A 286 -8.32 -0.92 -11.10
N MET A 287 -8.61 0.17 -10.39
CA MET A 287 -9.70 0.30 -9.43
C MET A 287 -10.52 1.57 -9.75
N PRO A 288 -11.64 1.45 -10.50
CA PRO A 288 -12.36 2.61 -11.04
C PRO A 288 -12.91 3.56 -9.96
N GLN A 289 -13.19 3.04 -8.76
CA GLN A 289 -13.80 3.79 -7.67
C GLN A 289 -12.79 4.57 -6.81
N LYS A 290 -11.47 4.34 -6.97
CA LYS A 290 -10.44 5.08 -6.24
C LYS A 290 -10.06 6.36 -7.02
N PRO A 291 -9.65 7.46 -6.33
CA PRO A 291 -9.32 8.73 -6.99
C PRO A 291 -8.23 8.60 -8.07
N ALA A 292 -7.19 7.85 -7.77
CA ALA A 292 -6.29 7.32 -8.80
C ALA A 292 -6.85 5.97 -9.23
N GLN A 293 -7.10 5.80 -10.52
CA GLN A 293 -7.70 4.55 -11.01
C GLN A 293 -6.66 3.44 -11.24
N TYR A 294 -5.39 3.79 -11.45
CA TYR A 294 -4.32 2.82 -11.71
C TYR A 294 -3.23 2.93 -10.65
N GLY A 295 -2.76 1.78 -10.17
CA GLY A 295 -1.70 1.75 -9.18
C GLY A 295 -1.29 0.36 -8.71
N ILE A 296 -0.46 0.35 -7.68
CA ILE A 296 -0.04 -0.86 -6.98
C ILE A 296 -0.94 -1.03 -5.76
N LYS A 297 -1.59 -2.19 -5.66
CA LYS A 297 -2.45 -2.52 -4.52
C LYS A 297 -1.62 -3.02 -3.35
N ILE A 298 -1.88 -2.49 -2.17
CA ILE A 298 -1.29 -2.92 -0.91
C ILE A 298 -2.43 -3.30 0.04
N MET A 299 -2.39 -4.53 0.54
CA MET A 299 -3.32 -5.05 1.53
C MET A 299 -2.81 -4.71 2.93
N LEU A 300 -3.66 -4.17 3.79
CA LEU A 300 -3.28 -3.61 5.09
C LEU A 300 -4.05 -4.25 6.24
N LEU A 301 -3.38 -4.43 7.37
CA LEU A 301 -3.97 -4.68 8.69
C LEU A 301 -3.60 -3.52 9.61
N VAL A 302 -4.60 -2.78 10.06
CA VAL A 302 -4.45 -1.48 10.72
C VAL A 302 -5.11 -1.49 12.09
N ASP A 303 -4.52 -0.85 13.09
CA ASP A 303 -5.19 -0.60 14.36
C ASP A 303 -6.32 0.43 14.17
N ALA A 304 -7.55 0.04 14.50
CA ALA A 304 -8.73 0.86 14.24
C ALA A 304 -8.74 2.19 15.03
N ARG A 305 -8.04 2.26 16.16
CA ARG A 305 -8.04 3.44 17.03
C ARG A 305 -6.90 4.40 16.70
N THR A 306 -5.72 3.87 16.35
CA THR A 306 -4.51 4.68 16.14
C THR A 306 -4.14 4.84 14.67
N TYR A 307 -4.84 4.13 13.77
CA TYR A 307 -4.55 4.08 12.34
C TYR A 307 -3.15 3.53 12.02
N TYR A 308 -2.53 2.82 12.97
CA TYR A 308 -1.18 2.29 12.81
C TYR A 308 -1.19 1.06 11.91
N ILE A 309 -0.39 1.07 10.84
CA ILE A 309 -0.22 -0.07 9.93
C ILE A 309 0.60 -1.15 10.65
N TYR A 310 -0.08 -2.19 11.12
CA TYR A 310 0.55 -3.27 11.87
C TYR A 310 1.10 -4.36 10.95
N ASN A 311 0.36 -4.74 9.90
CA ASN A 311 0.83 -5.70 8.91
C ASN A 311 0.42 -5.25 7.50
N ALA A 312 1.16 -5.65 6.47
CA ALA A 312 0.81 -5.38 5.10
C ALA A 312 1.51 -6.32 4.13
N TYR A 313 0.97 -6.45 2.92
CA TYR A 313 1.68 -7.01 1.78
C TYR A 313 1.29 -6.32 0.48
N ILE A 314 2.21 -6.30 -0.49
CA ILE A 314 1.93 -5.82 -1.84
C ILE A 314 1.23 -6.95 -2.59
N TYR A 315 0.04 -6.67 -3.12
CA TYR A 315 -0.65 -7.61 -4.01
C TYR A 315 0.05 -7.60 -5.37
N HIS A 316 0.44 -8.78 -5.83
CA HIS A 316 1.16 -8.92 -7.09
C HIS A 316 0.62 -10.03 -8.01
N GLY A 317 -0.69 -10.27 -7.94
CA GLY A 317 -1.40 -11.24 -8.78
C GLY A 317 -2.12 -12.32 -7.96
N LYS A 318 -2.84 -13.22 -8.63
CA LYS A 318 -3.76 -14.18 -7.98
C LYS A 318 -3.11 -15.05 -6.92
N ASN A 319 -1.86 -15.47 -7.13
CA ASN A 319 -1.15 -16.34 -6.20
C ASN A 319 -0.57 -15.59 -4.99
N SER A 320 -0.59 -14.24 -4.99
CA SER A 320 0.01 -13.45 -3.92
C SER A 320 -0.76 -13.61 -2.60
N ASP A 321 -2.09 -13.63 -2.63
CA ASP A 321 -2.91 -13.71 -1.40
C ASP A 321 -2.65 -14.98 -0.57
N GLY A 322 -2.24 -16.08 -1.20
CA GLY A 322 -1.95 -17.36 -0.56
C GLY A 322 -0.52 -17.56 -0.06
N ILE A 323 0.38 -16.60 -0.26
CA ILE A 323 1.79 -16.74 0.14
C ILE A 323 1.91 -16.81 1.68
N GLY A 324 2.62 -17.82 2.16
CA GLY A 324 2.80 -18.08 3.60
C GLY A 324 1.65 -18.85 4.26
N LEU A 325 0.62 -19.22 3.49
CA LEU A 325 -0.50 -20.03 3.98
C LEU A 325 -0.21 -21.53 3.83
N ASN A 326 -0.80 -22.33 4.73
CA ASN A 326 -0.72 -23.78 4.66
C ASN A 326 -1.64 -24.38 3.58
N GLU A 327 -1.51 -25.67 3.30
CA GLU A 327 -2.28 -26.36 2.25
C GLU A 327 -3.80 -26.28 2.42
N GLN A 328 -4.30 -26.22 3.67
CA GLN A 328 -5.73 -26.14 3.94
C GLN A 328 -6.24 -24.72 3.70
N GLU A 329 -5.48 -23.72 4.13
CA GLU A 329 -5.79 -22.31 3.92
C GLU A 329 -5.76 -21.91 2.45
N ARG A 330 -4.85 -22.49 1.65
CA ARG A 330 -4.79 -22.28 0.20
C ARG A 330 -6.00 -22.85 -0.57
N LYS A 331 -6.81 -23.71 0.06
CA LYS A 331 -8.07 -24.19 -0.54
C LYS A 331 -9.23 -23.21 -0.35
N LEU A 332 -9.06 -22.19 0.49
CA LEU A 332 -10.06 -21.14 0.70
C LEU A 332 -10.10 -20.22 -0.53
N ALA A 333 -11.17 -19.42 -0.67
CA ALA A 333 -11.24 -18.44 -1.76
C ALA A 333 -10.12 -17.41 -1.65
N ALA A 334 -9.67 -16.82 -2.76
CA ALA A 334 -8.54 -15.86 -2.76
C ALA A 334 -8.76 -14.70 -1.78
N LEU A 335 -9.99 -14.17 -1.71
CA LEU A 335 -10.36 -13.13 -0.74
C LEU A 335 -10.22 -13.61 0.71
N THR A 336 -10.51 -14.87 0.99
CA THR A 336 -10.21 -15.49 2.29
C THR A 336 -8.75 -15.52 2.59
N GLN A 337 -7.96 -15.96 1.62
CA GLN A 337 -6.52 -16.07 1.75
C GLN A 337 -5.92 -14.71 2.11
N SER A 338 -6.38 -13.63 1.46
CA SER A 338 -5.91 -12.27 1.74
C SER A 338 -6.09 -11.86 3.21
N VAL A 339 -7.27 -12.16 3.79
CA VAL A 339 -7.58 -11.86 5.19
C VAL A 339 -6.78 -12.76 6.13
N VAL A 340 -6.80 -14.07 5.88
CA VAL A 340 -6.10 -15.06 6.71
C VAL A 340 -4.60 -14.73 6.75
N ARG A 341 -3.99 -14.42 5.60
CA ARG A 341 -2.58 -14.02 5.48
C ARG A 341 -2.25 -12.82 6.34
N LEU A 342 -3.10 -11.78 6.33
CA LEU A 342 -2.88 -10.58 7.14
C LEU A 342 -2.98 -10.86 8.63
N VAL A 343 -3.96 -11.65 9.06
CA VAL A 343 -4.25 -11.87 10.50
C VAL A 343 -3.38 -12.92 11.16
N LYS A 344 -2.55 -13.66 10.42
CA LYS A 344 -1.58 -14.63 10.96
C LYS A 344 -0.79 -14.09 12.15
N VAL A 345 -0.40 -12.83 12.09
CA VAL A 345 0.40 -12.15 13.13
C VAL A 345 -0.39 -11.79 14.40
N VAL A 346 -1.71 -12.00 14.42
CA VAL A 346 -2.61 -11.74 15.55
C VAL A 346 -3.48 -12.93 15.92
N GLU A 347 -3.22 -14.12 15.40
CA GLU A 347 -3.94 -15.34 15.78
C GLU A 347 -3.89 -15.58 17.29
N ASN A 348 -4.92 -16.24 17.82
CA ASN A 348 -5.06 -16.56 19.24
C ASN A 348 -5.16 -15.35 20.19
N SER A 349 -5.23 -14.12 19.66
CA SER A 349 -5.26 -12.89 20.46
C SER A 349 -6.64 -12.44 20.90
N LYS A 350 -7.73 -13.04 20.36
CA LYS A 350 -9.12 -12.65 20.65
C LYS A 350 -9.48 -11.24 20.19
N ARG A 351 -8.66 -10.64 19.33
CA ARG A 351 -8.96 -9.35 18.72
C ARG A 351 -10.15 -9.48 17.77
N ASN A 352 -10.77 -8.33 17.55
CA ASN A 352 -11.82 -8.17 16.57
C ASN A 352 -11.24 -7.63 15.27
N ILE A 353 -11.62 -8.26 14.17
CA ILE A 353 -11.27 -7.89 12.81
C ILE A 353 -12.49 -7.23 12.16
N THR A 354 -12.32 -6.02 11.66
CA THR A 354 -13.31 -5.33 10.84
C THR A 354 -12.82 -5.28 9.40
N ALA A 355 -13.68 -5.58 8.43
CA ALA A 355 -13.33 -5.43 7.01
C ALA A 355 -14.57 -5.06 6.19
N ASP A 356 -14.34 -4.55 4.97
CA ASP A 356 -15.42 -4.19 4.05
C ASP A 356 -16.22 -5.42 3.58
N ASN A 357 -17.39 -5.17 2.99
CA ASN A 357 -18.30 -6.18 2.46
C ASN A 357 -17.68 -7.11 1.44
N TRP A 358 -16.65 -6.65 0.74
CA TRP A 358 -15.93 -7.45 -0.22
C TRP A 358 -15.32 -8.70 0.42
N PHE A 359 -14.93 -8.61 1.70
CA PHE A 359 -14.33 -9.70 2.46
C PHE A 359 -15.36 -10.52 3.25
N SER A 360 -16.59 -10.06 3.41
CA SER A 360 -17.56 -10.67 4.33
C SER A 360 -18.26 -11.90 3.73
N TYR A 361 -17.97 -13.08 4.30
CA TYR A 361 -18.69 -14.35 4.05
C TYR A 361 -18.55 -15.30 5.25
N ILE A 362 -19.51 -16.21 5.44
CA ILE A 362 -19.55 -17.09 6.62
C ILE A 362 -18.30 -17.98 6.75
N PRO A 363 -17.79 -18.64 5.68
CA PRO A 363 -16.53 -19.38 5.78
C PRO A 363 -15.32 -18.56 6.27
N LEU A 364 -15.29 -17.23 6.07
CA LEU A 364 -14.25 -16.37 6.63
C LEU A 364 -14.36 -16.37 8.14
N MET A 365 -15.57 -16.13 8.62
CA MET A 365 -15.87 -16.00 10.04
C MET A 365 -15.55 -17.31 10.75
N GLU A 366 -15.83 -18.46 10.12
CA GLU A 366 -15.42 -19.78 10.60
C GLU A 366 -13.89 -19.93 10.68
N ALA A 367 -13.16 -19.51 9.64
CA ALA A 367 -11.70 -19.55 9.63
C ALA A 367 -11.10 -18.67 10.74
N LEU A 368 -11.61 -17.44 10.90
CA LEU A 368 -11.18 -16.52 11.95
C LEU A 368 -11.51 -17.04 13.35
N LEU A 369 -12.69 -17.65 13.53
CA LEU A 369 -13.11 -18.17 14.84
C LEU A 369 -12.24 -19.36 15.28
N LYS A 370 -11.78 -20.21 14.34
CA LYS A 370 -10.79 -21.27 14.62
C LYS A 370 -9.49 -20.70 15.19
N GLU A 371 -9.07 -19.54 14.68
CA GLU A 371 -7.91 -18.79 15.16
C GLU A 371 -8.20 -17.88 16.35
N ARG A 372 -9.37 -18.04 16.98
CA ARG A 372 -9.86 -17.23 18.12
C ARG A 372 -9.86 -15.74 17.82
N LEU A 373 -10.28 -15.36 16.62
CA LEU A 373 -10.54 -13.98 16.23
C LEU A 373 -12.05 -13.79 16.05
N THR A 374 -12.54 -12.59 16.33
CA THR A 374 -13.94 -12.22 16.03
C THR A 374 -13.98 -11.33 14.81
N TYR A 375 -15.11 -11.30 14.12
CA TYR A 375 -15.28 -10.54 12.89
C TYR A 375 -16.50 -9.63 12.94
N ILE A 376 -16.36 -8.43 12.42
CA ILE A 376 -17.45 -7.50 12.14
C ILE A 376 -17.30 -7.03 10.70
N GLY A 377 -18.38 -7.05 9.94
CA GLY A 377 -18.36 -6.58 8.56
C GLY A 377 -19.78 -6.49 8.04
N THR A 378 -19.94 -5.75 6.95
CA THR A 378 -21.22 -5.63 6.24
C THR A 378 -21.35 -6.75 5.22
N LEU A 379 -22.52 -7.35 5.06
CA LEU A 379 -22.73 -8.39 4.05
C LEU A 379 -23.36 -7.83 2.78
N LYS A 380 -22.86 -8.26 1.61
CA LYS A 380 -23.55 -7.97 0.33
C LYS A 380 -24.90 -8.68 0.31
N LYS A 381 -25.92 -8.02 -0.26
CA LYS A 381 -27.31 -8.51 -0.33
C LYS A 381 -27.47 -9.83 -1.09
N ASN A 382 -26.53 -10.14 -1.99
CA ASN A 382 -26.56 -11.35 -2.81
C ASN A 382 -26.11 -12.61 -2.07
N LYS A 383 -25.61 -12.49 -0.83
CA LYS A 383 -25.12 -13.63 -0.05
C LYS A 383 -26.27 -14.59 0.31
N VAL A 384 -26.03 -15.86 0.08
CA VAL A 384 -27.04 -16.94 0.18
C VAL A 384 -27.54 -17.13 1.61
N GLU A 385 -26.72 -16.76 2.58
CA GLU A 385 -27.00 -16.91 4.00
C GLU A 385 -27.98 -15.85 4.51
N ILE A 386 -28.20 -14.76 3.78
CA ILE A 386 -29.16 -13.71 4.16
C ILE A 386 -30.58 -14.17 3.84
N PRO A 387 -31.50 -14.22 4.83
CA PRO A 387 -32.91 -14.52 4.58
C PRO A 387 -33.57 -13.44 3.71
N SER A 388 -34.51 -13.82 2.85
CA SER A 388 -35.23 -12.86 2.00
C SER A 388 -35.97 -11.77 2.80
N SER A 389 -36.39 -12.07 4.03
CA SER A 389 -37.02 -11.09 4.93
C SER A 389 -36.06 -10.00 5.42
N PHE A 390 -34.74 -10.22 5.33
CA PHE A 390 -33.71 -9.27 5.73
C PHE A 390 -33.31 -8.35 4.56
N LEU A 391 -33.82 -8.57 3.34
CA LEU A 391 -33.57 -7.76 2.15
C LEU A 391 -34.48 -6.52 2.09
N PRO A 392 -34.15 -5.52 1.24
CA PRO A 392 -34.94 -4.30 1.12
C PRO A 392 -36.39 -4.60 0.72
N CYS A 393 -37.34 -4.16 1.55
CA CYS A 393 -38.76 -4.29 1.29
C CYS A 393 -39.45 -2.93 1.46
N LYS A 394 -40.42 -2.62 0.59
CA LYS A 394 -41.19 -1.36 0.66
C LYS A 394 -41.99 -1.23 1.95
N THR A 395 -42.33 -2.33 2.59
CA THR A 395 -43.13 -2.38 3.81
C THR A 395 -42.33 -2.15 5.09
N ARG A 396 -40.99 -2.21 5.04
CA ARG A 396 -40.17 -1.98 6.23
C ARG A 396 -40.04 -0.50 6.55
N GLU A 397 -40.34 -0.17 7.80
CA GLU A 397 -40.24 1.20 8.30
C GLU A 397 -38.78 1.67 8.40
N VAL A 398 -38.57 2.96 8.12
CA VAL A 398 -37.27 3.61 8.29
C VAL A 398 -36.93 3.67 9.78
N GLY A 399 -35.71 3.28 10.13
CA GLY A 399 -35.25 3.11 11.51
C GLY A 399 -35.48 1.71 12.08
N SER A 400 -36.20 0.82 11.37
CA SER A 400 -36.42 -0.55 11.84
C SER A 400 -35.15 -1.42 11.75
N SER A 401 -34.99 -2.32 12.72
CA SER A 401 -33.92 -3.32 12.79
C SER A 401 -34.50 -4.72 12.95
N MET A 402 -33.91 -5.71 12.27
CA MET A 402 -34.19 -7.13 12.45
C MET A 402 -32.92 -7.85 12.84
N TYR A 403 -33.04 -8.88 13.67
CA TYR A 403 -31.92 -9.68 14.14
C TYR A 403 -32.15 -11.15 13.83
N GLY A 404 -31.11 -11.82 13.35
CA GLY A 404 -31.04 -13.25 13.17
C GLY A 404 -29.87 -13.81 13.97
N PHE A 405 -30.08 -14.92 14.67
CA PHE A 405 -29.05 -15.51 15.54
C PHE A 405 -28.73 -16.95 15.15
N THR A 406 -27.45 -17.31 15.19
CA THR A 406 -27.02 -18.71 15.27
C THR A 406 -26.35 -18.96 16.62
N LYS A 407 -25.62 -20.08 16.76
CA LYS A 407 -24.78 -20.31 17.94
C LYS A 407 -23.63 -19.30 18.03
N GLU A 408 -23.10 -18.88 16.89
CA GLU A 408 -21.81 -18.17 16.78
C GLU A 408 -21.92 -16.82 16.09
N TYR A 409 -23.00 -16.60 15.32
CA TYR A 409 -23.18 -15.42 14.48
C TYR A 409 -24.44 -14.65 14.87
N THR A 410 -24.36 -13.33 14.71
CA THR A 410 -25.52 -12.44 14.76
C THR A 410 -25.58 -11.65 13.47
N LEU A 411 -26.71 -11.71 12.79
CA LEU A 411 -27.02 -10.92 11.60
C LEU A 411 -27.95 -9.78 12.00
N LEU A 412 -27.61 -8.54 11.63
CA LEU A 412 -28.44 -7.36 11.82
C LEU A 412 -28.87 -6.84 10.45
N SER A 413 -30.16 -6.58 10.27
CA SER A 413 -30.67 -5.90 9.08
C SER A 413 -31.38 -4.59 9.46
N TYR A 414 -30.78 -3.47 9.09
CA TYR A 414 -31.22 -2.12 9.46
C TYR A 414 -31.63 -1.27 8.25
N VAL A 415 -32.75 -0.55 8.36
CA VAL A 415 -33.29 0.32 7.31
C VAL A 415 -33.02 1.78 7.63
N PRO A 416 -31.91 2.38 7.13
CA PRO A 416 -31.56 3.78 7.40
C PRO A 416 -32.48 4.78 6.67
N LYS A 417 -32.98 4.42 5.48
CA LYS A 417 -33.78 5.25 4.57
C LYS A 417 -34.66 4.33 3.74
N LYS A 418 -35.78 4.83 3.21
CA LYS A 418 -36.65 4.05 2.29
C LYS A 418 -35.79 3.44 1.17
N ILE A 419 -35.94 2.14 0.92
CA ILE A 419 -35.27 1.38 -0.16
C ILE A 419 -33.75 1.14 0.06
N LYS A 420 -33.13 1.71 1.12
CA LYS A 420 -31.75 1.38 1.53
C LYS A 420 -31.76 0.47 2.76
N LEU A 421 -30.83 -0.47 2.79
CA LEU A 421 -30.70 -1.46 3.85
C LEU A 421 -29.24 -1.81 4.05
N PHE A 422 -28.86 -2.00 5.32
CA PHE A 422 -27.55 -2.50 5.75
C PHE A 422 -27.73 -3.87 6.41
N CYS A 423 -26.93 -4.84 5.97
CA CYS A 423 -26.80 -6.16 6.58
C CYS A 423 -25.41 -6.33 7.17
#